data_AF-A0A2D5IMD0-F1
#
_entry.id   AF-A0A2D5IMD0-F1
#
_cell.length_a   1.000
_cell.length_b   1.000
_cell.length_c   1.000
_cell.angle_alpha   90.00
_cell.angle_beta   90.00
_cell.angle_gamma   90.00
#
_symmetry.space_group_name_H-M   'P 1'
#
loop_
_entity.id
_entity.type
_entity.pdbx_description
1 polymer ?
#
loop_
_entity_poly.entity_id
_entity_poly.type
_entity_poly.pdbx_seq_one_letter_code
_entity_poly.pdbx_strand_id
1 'polypeptide(L)'
;MSDQQENPDYRVQMDDPEPGATWFLSLVSLVLMVVVVLAAVAMYFGFAEGEIDRKIVDRPTVELQKLRLSQQEQLTEYQRYEIEDAEGNKVERIRIPVTRAMELVVADSRASADTDEEGAVARR
;
A
#
# COMPACT_ATOMS: atom_id res chain seq x y z
N MET A 1 -39.96 -32.45 -70.93
CA MET A 1 -38.97 -31.63 -70.22
C MET A 1 -39.63 -30.27 -70.03
N SER A 2 -40.11 -30.01 -68.82
CA SER A 2 -40.78 -28.76 -68.45
C SER A 2 -39.70 -27.75 -68.07
N ASP A 3 -39.43 -26.81 -68.97
CA ASP A 3 -38.56 -25.67 -68.68
C ASP A 3 -39.21 -24.85 -67.56
N GLN A 4 -38.60 -24.94 -66.38
CA GLN A 4 -38.92 -24.08 -65.25
C GLN A 4 -38.50 -22.67 -65.65
N GLN A 5 -39.49 -21.84 -65.95
CA GLN A 5 -39.29 -20.44 -66.27
C GLN A 5 -38.80 -19.74 -64.99
N GLU A 6 -37.49 -19.64 -64.90
CA GLU A 6 -36.76 -18.95 -63.84
C GLU A 6 -37.16 -17.46 -63.87
N ASN A 7 -38.05 -17.07 -62.95
CA ASN A 7 -38.61 -15.74 -62.80
C ASN A 7 -37.56 -14.72 -62.29
N PRO A 8 -36.95 -13.88 -63.15
CA PRO A 8 -35.71 -13.14 -62.84
C PRO A 8 -35.78 -12.18 -61.63
N ASP A 9 -36.98 -11.93 -61.11
CA ASP A 9 -37.29 -11.05 -59.99
C ASP A 9 -36.74 -11.53 -58.63
N TYR A 10 -36.54 -12.84 -58.44
CA TYR A 10 -36.02 -13.37 -57.16
C TYR A 10 -34.57 -12.98 -56.87
N ARG A 11 -33.76 -12.65 -57.90
CA ARG A 11 -32.35 -12.25 -57.69
C ARG A 11 -32.25 -10.82 -57.19
N VAL A 12 -33.16 -9.95 -57.62
CA VAL A 12 -33.22 -8.53 -57.23
C VAL A 12 -33.76 -8.40 -55.80
N GLN A 13 -34.63 -9.32 -55.37
CA GLN A 13 -35.17 -9.36 -54.01
C GLN A 13 -34.18 -9.88 -52.95
N MET A 14 -33.11 -10.56 -53.36
CA MET A 14 -32.02 -11.01 -52.47
C MET A 14 -30.91 -9.97 -52.27
N ASP A 15 -30.81 -8.98 -53.16
CA ASP A 15 -29.86 -7.88 -52.99
C ASP A 15 -30.41 -6.90 -51.95
N ASP A 16 -29.55 -6.43 -51.03
CA ASP A 16 -29.94 -5.48 -49.99
C ASP A 16 -30.58 -4.24 -50.67
N PRO A 17 -31.81 -3.84 -50.31
CA PRO A 17 -32.50 -2.73 -50.98
C PRO A 17 -31.74 -1.40 -50.89
N GLU A 18 -30.89 -1.21 -49.87
CA GLU A 18 -30.04 -0.03 -49.74
C GLU A 18 -28.61 -0.40 -49.28
N PRO A 19 -27.79 -0.99 -50.18
CA PRO A 19 -26.50 -1.55 -49.79
C PRO A 19 -25.56 -0.47 -49.25
N GLY A 20 -25.72 0.79 -49.68
CA GLY A 20 -24.96 1.94 -49.19
C GLY A 20 -25.33 2.40 -47.78
N ALA A 21 -26.61 2.32 -47.40
CA ALA A 21 -27.07 2.77 -46.09
C ALA A 21 -26.72 1.76 -45.00
N THR A 22 -26.86 0.47 -45.29
CA THR A 22 -26.63 -0.62 -44.34
C THR A 22 -25.19 -0.62 -43.81
N TRP A 23 -24.19 -0.51 -44.67
CA TRP A 23 -22.78 -0.53 -44.21
C TRP A 23 -22.44 0.73 -43.40
N PHE A 24 -22.94 1.90 -43.81
CA PHE A 24 -22.72 3.17 -43.11
C PHE A 24 -23.33 3.15 -41.71
N LEU A 25 -24.59 2.70 -41.60
CA LEU A 25 -25.27 2.53 -40.32
C LEU A 25 -24.56 1.51 -39.43
N SER A 26 -24.04 0.41 -40.01
CA SER A 26 -23.25 -0.57 -39.24
C SER A 26 -21.99 0.06 -38.64
N LEU A 27 -21.29 0.91 -39.40
CA LEU A 27 -20.07 1.56 -38.97
C LEU A 27 -20.35 2.61 -37.88
N VAL A 28 -21.40 3.42 -38.06
CA VAL A 28 -21.84 4.38 -37.04
C VAL A 28 -22.27 3.66 -35.76
N SER A 29 -23.01 2.56 -35.88
CA SER A 29 -23.43 1.74 -34.74
C SER A 29 -22.24 1.16 -33.99
N LEU A 30 -21.22 0.67 -34.71
CA LEU A 30 -19.98 0.17 -34.12
C LEU A 30 -19.25 1.26 -33.33
N VAL A 31 -19.12 2.46 -33.90
CA VAL A 31 -18.50 3.59 -33.20
C VAL A 31 -19.28 3.97 -31.95
N LEU A 32 -20.61 4.07 -32.04
CA LEU A 32 -21.46 4.36 -30.88
C LEU A 32 -21.33 3.28 -29.79
N MET A 33 -21.29 2.01 -30.16
CA MET A 33 -21.09 0.91 -29.23
C MET A 33 -19.76 1.08 -28.46
N VAL A 34 -18.66 1.37 -29.16
CA VAL A 34 -17.35 1.57 -28.52
C VAL A 34 -17.40 2.76 -27.55
N VAL A 35 -18.00 3.88 -27.96
CA VAL A 35 -18.16 5.07 -27.10
C VAL A 35 -18.96 4.74 -25.84
N VAL A 36 -20.06 4.00 -25.97
CA VAL A 36 -20.90 3.58 -24.83
C VAL A 36 -20.12 2.66 -23.87
N VAL A 37 -19.34 1.72 -24.38
CA VAL A 37 -18.51 0.84 -23.55
C VAL A 37 -17.46 1.66 -22.78
N LEU A 38 -16.76 2.58 -23.44
CA LEU A 38 -15.79 3.46 -22.78
C LEU A 38 -16.44 4.36 -21.74
N ALA A 39 -17.63 4.89 -22.03
CA ALA A 39 -18.40 5.69 -21.07
C ALA A 39 -18.80 4.88 -19.83
N ALA A 40 -19.25 3.62 -20.02
CA ALA A 40 -19.58 2.73 -18.91
C ALA A 40 -18.35 2.41 -18.04
N VAL A 41 -17.21 2.14 -18.67
CA VAL A 41 -15.93 1.91 -17.99
C VAL A 41 -15.50 3.15 -17.20
N ALA A 42 -15.53 4.34 -17.81
CA ALA A 42 -15.19 5.59 -17.16
C ALA A 42 -16.14 5.91 -15.99
N MET A 43 -17.43 5.65 -16.15
CA MET A 43 -18.43 5.83 -15.08
C MET A 43 -18.16 4.88 -13.90
N TYR A 44 -17.84 3.61 -14.20
CA TYR A 44 -17.50 2.63 -13.18
C TYR A 44 -16.25 3.04 -12.40
N PHE A 45 -15.16 3.38 -13.09
CA PHE A 45 -13.91 3.77 -12.43
C PHE A 45 -14.03 5.11 -11.70
N GLY A 46 -14.75 6.10 -12.26
CA GLY A 46 -15.02 7.35 -11.56
C GLY A 46 -15.82 7.15 -10.28
N PHE A 47 -16.76 6.20 -10.25
CA PHE A 47 -17.49 5.85 -9.04
C PHE A 47 -16.62 5.07 -8.04
N ALA A 48 -15.86 4.07 -8.51
CA ALA A 48 -14.98 3.26 -7.68
C ALA A 48 -13.88 4.11 -7.02
N GLU A 49 -13.22 4.98 -7.78
CA GLU A 49 -12.21 5.91 -7.27
C GLU A 49 -12.84 6.93 -6.30
N GLY A 50 -14.02 7.46 -6.62
CA GLY A 50 -14.74 8.38 -5.72
C GLY A 50 -15.13 7.73 -4.39
N GLU A 51 -15.46 6.44 -4.38
CA GLU A 51 -15.76 5.71 -3.14
C GLU A 51 -14.49 5.39 -2.33
N ILE A 52 -13.38 5.09 -3.00
CA ILE A 52 -12.07 4.86 -2.38
C ILE A 52 -11.55 6.16 -1.76
N ASP A 53 -11.53 7.26 -2.50
CA ASP A 53 -11.05 8.57 -2.02
C ASP A 53 -11.90 9.09 -0.84
N ARG A 54 -13.21 8.89 -0.90
CA ARG A 54 -14.12 9.26 0.20
C ARG A 54 -13.93 8.40 1.45
N LYS A 55 -13.49 7.15 1.32
CA LYS A 55 -13.29 6.22 2.45
C LYS A 55 -11.86 6.23 2.99
N ILE A 56 -10.88 6.45 2.13
CA ILE A 56 -9.48 6.64 2.50
C ILE A 56 -9.29 8.13 2.81
N VAL A 57 -9.92 8.53 3.91
CA VAL A 57 -9.59 9.77 4.57
C VAL A 57 -8.11 9.74 4.88
N ASP A 58 -7.40 10.82 4.54
CA ASP A 58 -6.13 11.29 5.09
C ASP A 58 -6.16 11.35 6.63
N ARG A 59 -6.35 10.21 7.30
CA ARG A 59 -5.95 10.05 8.68
C ARG A 59 -4.55 9.48 8.60
N PRO A 60 -3.49 10.28 8.81
CA PRO A 60 -2.32 9.69 9.42
C PRO A 60 -2.86 8.94 10.63
N THR A 61 -2.78 7.61 10.57
CA THR A 61 -3.35 6.70 11.58
C THR A 61 -2.90 7.21 12.94
N VAL A 62 -3.81 7.87 13.65
CA VAL A 62 -3.50 8.56 14.91
C VAL A 62 -2.88 7.55 15.88
N GLU A 63 -3.26 6.28 15.75
CA GLU A 63 -2.67 5.15 16.46
C GLU A 63 -1.19 4.93 16.14
N LEU A 64 -0.76 4.99 14.87
CA LEU A 64 0.66 4.86 14.52
C LEU A 64 1.47 6.09 14.96
N GLN A 65 0.91 7.30 14.90
CA GLN A 65 1.58 8.49 15.45
C GLN A 65 1.69 8.42 16.97
N LYS A 66 0.62 7.99 17.67
CA LYS A 66 0.64 7.76 19.12
C LYS A 66 1.63 6.67 19.51
N LEU A 67 1.71 5.58 18.74
CA LEU A 67 2.66 4.50 18.98
C LEU A 67 4.11 4.96 18.77
N ARG A 68 4.38 5.76 17.73
CA ARG A 68 5.71 6.35 17.53
C ARG A 68 6.10 7.30 18.67
N LEU A 69 5.17 8.16 19.09
CA LEU A 69 5.40 9.08 20.21
C LEU A 69 5.66 8.31 21.52
N SER A 70 4.86 7.28 21.82
CA SER A 70 5.03 6.48 23.05
C SER A 70 6.31 5.65 23.03
N GLN A 71 6.76 5.17 21.86
CA GLN A 71 8.06 4.52 21.72
C GLN A 71 9.21 5.51 21.90
N GLN A 72 9.07 6.73 21.38
CA GLN A 72 10.10 7.77 21.52
C GLN A 72 10.24 8.25 22.97
N GLU A 73 9.12 8.43 23.67
CA GLU A 73 9.10 8.77 25.11
C GLU A 73 9.83 7.72 25.96
N GLN A 74 9.57 6.44 25.68
CA GLN A 74 10.25 5.31 26.36
C GLN A 74 11.77 5.26 26.15
N LEU A 75 12.29 5.88 25.09
CA LEU A 75 13.73 5.92 24.79
C LEU A 75 14.44 7.13 25.42
N THR A 76 13.67 8.17 25.76
CA THR A 76 14.19 9.45 26.28
C THR A 76 14.08 9.60 27.79
N GLU A 77 13.14 8.91 28.44
CA GLU A 77 12.86 9.10 29.86
C GLU A 77 13.33 7.93 30.74
N TYR A 78 13.74 8.26 31.96
CA TYR A 78 14.02 7.28 33.00
C TYR A 78 12.70 6.76 33.58
N GLN A 79 12.43 5.46 33.41
CA GLN A 79 11.22 4.84 33.94
C GLN A 79 11.56 3.59 34.76
N ARG A 80 10.91 3.44 35.91
CA ARG A 80 10.95 2.21 36.71
C ARG A 80 9.83 1.29 36.30
N TYR A 81 10.14 0.03 36.04
CA TYR A 81 9.17 -0.97 35.64
C TYR A 81 9.47 -2.31 36.31
N GLU A 82 8.40 -3.01 36.69
CA GLU A 82 8.48 -4.33 37.29
C GLU A 82 8.47 -5.39 36.18
N ILE A 83 9.41 -6.33 36.24
CA ILE A 83 9.39 -7.53 35.39
C ILE A 83 9.33 -8.74 36.31
N GLU A 84 8.55 -9.75 35.93
CA GLU A 84 8.61 -11.06 36.57
C GLU A 84 9.86 -11.79 36.06
N ASP A 85 10.70 -12.24 36.99
CA ASP A 85 11.86 -13.06 36.68
C ASP A 85 11.45 -14.48 36.25
N ALA A 86 12.39 -15.27 35.74
CA ALA A 86 12.16 -16.66 35.32
C ALA A 86 11.61 -17.53 36.48
N GLU A 87 11.89 -17.17 37.73
CA GLU A 87 11.35 -17.81 38.94
C GLU A 87 10.04 -17.19 39.47
N GLY A 88 9.42 -16.24 38.75
CA GLY A 88 8.13 -15.64 39.10
C GLY A 88 8.18 -14.56 40.19
N ASN A 89 9.37 -14.08 40.55
CA ASN A 89 9.54 -12.98 41.50
C ASN A 89 9.47 -11.63 40.79
N LYS A 90 8.79 -10.65 41.38
CA LYS A 90 8.74 -9.28 40.84
C LYS A 90 10.03 -8.54 41.15
N VAL A 91 10.78 -8.19 40.10
CA VAL A 91 12.04 -7.44 40.22
C VAL A 91 11.84 -6.05 39.64
N GLU A 92 12.12 -5.02 40.44
CA GLU A 92 12.08 -3.63 40.00
C GLU A 92 13.33 -3.35 39.14
N ARG A 93 13.12 -2.92 37.88
CA ARG A 93 14.20 -2.53 36.97
C ARG A 93 14.07 -1.07 36.56
N ILE A 94 15.21 -0.40 36.40
CA ILE A 94 15.29 0.99 35.93
C ILE A 94 15.62 0.96 34.44
N ARG A 95 14.82 1.63 33.62
CA ARG A 95 15.09 1.88 32.20
C ARG A 95 15.93 3.16 32.09
N ILE A 96 17.08 3.06 31.43
CA ILE A 96 18.04 4.16 31.24
C ILE A 96 17.89 4.69 29.81
N PRO A 97 17.71 6.00 29.58
CA PRO A 97 17.68 6.60 28.26
C PRO A 97 18.94 6.30 27.46
N VAL A 98 18.78 6.13 26.14
CA VAL A 98 19.88 5.68 25.27
C VAL A 98 21.09 6.61 25.33
N THR A 99 20.88 7.93 25.39
CA THR A 99 21.95 8.92 25.50
C THR A 99 22.80 8.71 26.76
N ARG A 100 22.16 8.40 27.90
CA ARG A 100 22.84 8.17 29.18
C ARG A 100 23.48 6.79 29.25
N ALA A 101 22.85 5.78 28.65
CA ALA A 101 23.47 4.46 28.52
C ALA A 101 24.78 4.53 27.71
N MET A 102 24.80 5.31 26.63
CA MET A 102 26.01 5.50 25.83
C MET A 102 27.12 6.21 26.61
N GLU A 103 26.79 7.24 27.39
CA GLU A 103 27.75 7.90 28.29
C GLU A 103 28.34 6.92 29.32
N LEU A 104 27.50 6.09 29.93
CA LEU A 104 27.95 5.11 30.93
C LEU A 104 28.87 4.04 30.32
N VAL A 105 28.56 3.51 29.13
CA VAL A 105 29.42 2.53 28.45
C VAL A 105 30.75 3.16 28.02
N VAL A 106 30.74 4.41 27.54
CA VAL A 106 31.97 5.12 27.20
C VAL A 106 32.81 5.41 28.45
N ALA A 107 32.19 5.79 29.56
CA ALA A 107 32.89 5.99 30.82
C ALA A 107 33.50 4.68 31.36
N ASP A 108 32.75 3.57 31.29
CA ASP A 108 33.18 2.25 31.73
C ASP A 108 34.35 1.70 30.88
N SER A 109 34.29 1.86 29.56
CA SER A 109 35.40 1.50 28.67
C SER A 109 36.66 2.32 28.92
N ARG A 110 36.54 3.61 29.28
CA ARG A 110 37.69 4.45 29.68
C ARG A 110 38.26 4.03 31.02
N ALA A 111 37.42 3.78 32.02
CA ALA A 111 37.86 3.33 33.34
C ALA A 111 38.57 1.97 33.27
N SER A 112 38.05 1.05 32.44
CA SER A 112 38.68 -0.25 32.20
C SER A 112 40.05 -0.12 31.54
N ALA A 113 40.19 0.78 30.56
CA ALA A 113 41.47 1.04 29.88
C ALA A 113 42.55 1.64 30.82
N ASP A 114 42.18 2.54 31.73
CA ASP A 114 43.12 3.10 32.73
C ASP A 114 43.60 2.03 33.73
N THR A 115 42.76 1.05 34.06
CA THR A 115 43.10 -0.02 35.01
C THR A 115 44.12 -1.00 34.43
N ASP A 116 44.08 -1.23 33.11
CA ASP A 116 45.04 -2.08 32.40
C ASP A 116 46.44 -1.40 32.26
N GLU A 117 46.48 -0.06 32.18
CA GLU A 117 47.73 0.72 32.15
C GLU A 117 48.42 0.72 33.53
N GLU A 118 47.70 0.90 34.64
CA GLU A 118 48.29 0.85 36.00
C GLU A 118 48.81 -0.56 36.36
N GLY A 119 48.15 -1.62 35.88
CA GLY A 119 48.59 -3.01 36.09
C GLY A 119 49.87 -3.38 35.32
N ALA A 120 50.20 -2.67 34.24
CA ALA A 120 51.41 -2.89 33.44
C ALA A 120 52.65 -2.19 34.03
N VAL A 121 52.48 -1.07 34.72
CA VAL A 121 53.59 -0.31 35.34
C VAL A 121 54.04 -0.94 36.67
N ALA A 122 53.14 -1.60 37.41
CA ALA A 122 53.45 -2.29 38.67
C ALA A 122 54.29 -3.58 38.52
N ARG A 123 54.69 -3.95 37.29
CA ARG A 123 55.39 -5.21 36.98
C ARG A 123 56.79 -5.03 36.37
N ARG A 124 57.41 -3.85 36.52
CA ARG A 124 58.79 -3.56 36.06
C ARG A 124 59.76 -3.31 37.19
#